data_AF-A0A3N9P2H2-F1
#
_entry.id   AF-A0A3N9P2H2-F1
#
_cell.length_a   1.000
_cell.length_b   1.000
_cell.length_c   1.000
_cell.angle_alpha   90.00
_cell.angle_beta   90.00
_cell.angle_gamma   90.00
#
_symmetry.space_group_name_H-M   'P 1'
#
loop_
_entity.id
_entity.type
_entity.pdbx_description
1 polymer ?
#
loop_
_entity_poly.entity_id
_entity_poly.type
_entity_poly.pdbx_seq_one_letter_code
_entity_poly.pdbx_strand_id
1 'polypeptide(L)'
;MKEVAPWRQGILSHHKRVKLTQKQMGDISPKVRKEVRERSGGICELRIRCHGAPAVQQAHLTGRKQLTHKTTADDLRDACIACHRYIDETPEGIRYKRKIRGDHNESA
;
A
#
# COMPACT_ATOMS: atom_id res chain seq x y z
N MET A 1 -30.93 10.95 -2.58
CA MET A 1 -30.73 9.66 -1.88
C MET A 1 -31.86 8.74 -2.30
N LYS A 2 -31.59 7.49 -2.69
CA LYS A 2 -32.67 6.53 -3.01
C LYS A 2 -33.18 5.92 -1.72
N GLU A 3 -34.49 5.96 -1.50
CA GLU A 3 -35.13 5.28 -0.38
C GLU A 3 -34.85 3.77 -0.44
N VAL A 4 -34.45 3.21 0.69
CA VAL A 4 -34.16 1.79 0.83
C VAL A 4 -35.47 1.07 1.13
N ALA A 5 -35.81 0.05 0.34
CA ALA A 5 -37.06 -0.67 0.52
C ALA A 5 -37.17 -1.29 1.94
N PRO A 6 -38.37 -1.31 2.56
CA PRO A 6 -38.55 -1.65 3.97
C PRO A 6 -37.97 -3.02 4.39
N TRP A 7 -38.12 -4.04 3.53
CA TRP A 7 -37.59 -5.40 3.75
C TRP A 7 -36.06 -5.48 3.73
N ARG A 8 -35.40 -4.47 3.16
CA ARG A 8 -33.94 -4.39 3.05
C ARG A 8 -33.30 -3.76 4.29
N GLN A 9 -34.07 -2.97 5.04
CA GLN A 9 -33.62 -2.30 6.27
C GLN A 9 -33.17 -3.31 7.34
N GLY A 10 -33.96 -4.38 7.54
CA GLY A 10 -33.66 -5.44 8.52
C GLY A 10 -32.45 -6.30 8.16
N ILE A 11 -32.20 -6.53 6.86
CA ILE A 11 -31.02 -7.27 6.39
C ILE A 11 -29.74 -6.43 6.64
N LEU A 12 -29.77 -5.13 6.32
CA LEU A 12 -28.59 -4.26 6.46
C LEU A 12 -28.17 -4.04 7.92
N SER A 13 -29.09 -4.07 8.88
CA SER A 13 -28.75 -3.91 10.31
C SER A 13 -28.00 -5.12 10.89
N HIS A 14 -28.22 -6.32 10.34
CA HIS A 14 -27.61 -7.56 10.81
C HIS A 14 -26.33 -7.93 10.03
N HIS A 15 -26.17 -7.46 8.79
CA HIS A 15 -25.01 -7.73 7.94
C HIS A 15 -23.92 -6.65 8.01
N LYS A 16 -23.59 -6.15 9.21
CA LYS A 16 -22.44 -5.26 9.40
C LYS A 16 -21.15 -6.06 9.28
N ARG A 17 -20.34 -5.75 8.27
CA ARG A 17 -19.03 -6.39 8.09
C ARG A 17 -18.09 -5.98 9.23
N VAL A 18 -17.71 -6.95 10.07
CA VAL A 18 -16.76 -6.73 11.18
C VAL A 18 -15.32 -6.58 10.67
N LYS A 19 -14.96 -7.31 9.62
CA LYS A 19 -13.59 -7.30 9.05
C LYS A 19 -13.42 -6.19 8.01
N LEU A 20 -12.24 -5.58 7.98
CA LEU A 20 -11.89 -4.60 6.95
C LEU A 20 -11.96 -5.23 5.55
N THR A 21 -12.44 -4.46 4.58
CA THR A 21 -12.29 -4.82 3.16
C THR A 21 -10.84 -4.67 2.73
N GLN A 22 -10.42 -5.38 1.68
CA GLN A 22 -9.08 -5.22 1.09
C GLN A 22 -8.80 -3.77 0.64
N LYS A 23 -9.82 -3.04 0.19
CA LYS A 23 -9.73 -1.59 -0.09
C LYS A 23 -9.38 -0.81 1.18
N GLN A 24 -10.07 -1.08 2.29
CA GLN A 24 -9.81 -0.44 3.58
C GLN A 24 -8.48 -0.90 4.20
N MET A 25 -8.04 -2.14 3.99
CA MET A 25 -6.74 -2.61 4.47
C MET A 25 -5.59 -1.89 3.75
N GLY A 26 -5.67 -1.75 2.43
CA GLY A 26 -4.66 -1.05 1.64
C GLY A 26 -4.70 0.47 1.72
N ASP A 27 -5.74 1.05 2.29
CA ASP A 27 -5.87 2.49 2.42
C ASP A 27 -4.81 3.08 3.37
N ILE A 28 -4.18 4.17 2.97
CA ILE A 28 -3.06 4.79 3.70
C ILE A 28 -3.60 5.93 4.55
N SER A 29 -3.57 5.77 5.87
CA SER A 29 -4.02 6.81 6.80
C SER A 29 -3.10 8.04 6.77
N PRO A 30 -3.60 9.26 7.07
CA PRO A 30 -2.77 10.47 7.12
C PRO A 30 -1.56 10.34 8.07
N LYS A 31 -1.74 9.63 9.20
CA LYS A 31 -0.65 9.32 10.15
C LYS A 31 0.47 8.55 9.47
N VAL A 32 0.13 7.46 8.77
CA VAL A 32 1.11 6.64 8.04
C VAL A 32 1.76 7.42 6.90
N ARG A 33 0.99 8.25 6.18
CA ARG A 33 1.56 9.11 5.12
C ARG A 33 2.63 10.05 5.67
N LYS A 34 2.35 10.67 6.83
CA LYS A 34 3.26 11.58 7.51
C LYS A 34 4.52 10.85 7.97
N GLU A 35 4.37 9.70 8.60
CA GLU A 35 5.50 8.88 9.09
C GLU A 35 6.46 8.50 7.96
N VAL A 36 5.94 8.04 6.81
CA VAL A 36 6.75 7.72 5.63
C VAL A 36 7.47 8.96 5.09
N ARG A 37 6.78 10.12 5.05
CA ARG A 37 7.35 11.39 4.57
C ARG A 37 8.44 11.95 5.48
N GLU A 38 8.25 11.81 6.79
CA GLU A 38 9.26 12.21 7.80
C GLU A 38 10.50 11.33 7.71
N ARG A 39 10.31 10.01 7.57
CA ARG A 39 11.41 9.06 7.36
C ARG A 39 12.21 9.34 6.09
N SER A 40 11.52 9.63 4.99
CA SER A 40 12.14 9.82 3.68
C SER A 40 12.77 11.21 3.49
N GLY A 41 12.37 12.20 4.30
CA GLY A 41 12.68 13.61 4.07
C GLY A 41 12.09 14.15 2.75
N GLY A 42 11.08 13.48 2.19
CA GLY A 42 10.51 13.79 0.88
C GLY A 42 11.37 13.37 -0.31
N ILE A 43 12.34 12.49 -0.11
CA ILE A 43 13.22 11.95 -1.15
C ILE A 43 12.86 10.50 -1.47
N CYS A 44 13.02 10.10 -2.73
CA CYS A 44 12.77 8.74 -3.18
C CYS A 44 13.64 7.73 -2.41
N GLU A 45 12.99 6.84 -1.66
CA GLU A 45 13.61 5.78 -0.87
C GLU A 45 14.02 4.58 -1.74
N LEU A 46 13.37 4.38 -2.88
CA LEU A 46 13.63 3.22 -3.74
C LEU A 46 14.98 3.31 -4.47
N ARG A 47 15.33 4.49 -5.00
CA ARG A 47 16.60 4.78 -5.71
C ARG A 47 17.01 3.79 -6.82
N ILE A 48 16.08 3.04 -7.39
CA ILE A 48 16.35 2.02 -8.44
C ILE A 48 16.53 2.69 -9.81
N ARG A 49 15.75 3.74 -10.07
CA ARG A 49 15.70 4.48 -11.35
C ARG A 49 16.05 5.95 -11.18
N CYS A 50 16.57 6.34 -10.02
CA CYS A 50 16.97 7.72 -9.73
C CYS A 50 18.05 7.77 -8.64
N HIS A 51 18.75 8.89 -8.53
CA HIS A 51 19.79 9.14 -7.51
C HIS A 51 19.29 10.00 -6.33
N GLY A 52 18.04 9.79 -5.91
CA GLY A 52 17.42 10.60 -4.84
C GLY A 52 16.54 11.74 -5.34
N ALA A 53 15.75 11.49 -6.39
CA ALA A 53 14.75 12.46 -6.84
C ALA A 53 13.67 12.71 -5.78
N PRO A 54 12.97 13.87 -5.82
CA PRO A 54 11.84 14.13 -4.93
C PRO A 54 10.76 13.04 -5.00
N ALA A 55 10.30 12.61 -3.82
CA ALA A 55 9.21 11.65 -3.71
C ALA A 55 7.87 12.35 -3.89
N VAL A 56 7.11 11.91 -4.89
CA VAL A 56 5.78 12.46 -5.22
C VAL A 56 4.66 11.48 -4.91
N GLN A 57 4.98 10.20 -4.72
CA GLN A 57 4.01 9.14 -4.45
C GLN A 57 4.51 8.21 -3.34
N GLN A 58 3.58 7.51 -2.70
CA GLN A 58 3.85 6.48 -1.70
C GLN A 58 3.49 5.13 -2.29
N ALA A 59 4.52 4.33 -2.55
CA ALA A 59 4.40 3.06 -3.21
C ALA A 59 4.22 1.92 -2.20
N HIS A 60 3.23 1.06 -2.43
CA HIS A 60 3.05 -0.17 -1.66
C HIS A 60 4.10 -1.22 -2.05
N LEU A 61 4.82 -1.74 -1.06
CA LEU A 61 5.73 -2.87 -1.24
C LEU A 61 4.97 -4.20 -1.36
N THR A 62 3.93 -4.35 -0.55
CA THR A 62 2.98 -5.47 -0.64
C THR A 62 1.75 -5.03 -1.40
N GLY A 63 1.44 -5.72 -2.49
CA GLY A 63 0.25 -5.41 -3.27
C GLY A 63 -1.00 -5.47 -2.39
N ARG A 64 -1.94 -4.54 -2.60
CA ARG A 64 -3.14 -4.40 -1.74
C ARG A 64 -3.87 -5.72 -1.45
N LYS A 65 -3.99 -6.61 -2.46
CA LYS A 65 -4.68 -7.91 -2.34
C LYS A 65 -3.97 -8.93 -1.46
N GLN A 66 -2.70 -8.70 -1.15
CA GLN A 66 -1.83 -9.59 -0.37
C GLN A 66 -1.65 -9.09 1.07
N LEU A 67 -2.26 -7.94 1.42
CA LEU A 67 -2.19 -7.42 2.77
C LEU A 67 -3.07 -8.26 3.71
N THR A 68 -2.45 -8.76 4.77
CA THR A 68 -3.11 -9.47 5.88
C THR A 68 -3.39 -8.53 7.07
N HIS A 69 -2.82 -7.33 7.05
CA HIS A 69 -2.99 -6.27 8.04
C HIS A 69 -3.34 -4.92 7.38
N LYS A 70 -3.64 -3.91 8.22
CA LYS A 70 -3.86 -2.53 7.77
C LYS A 70 -2.51 -1.91 7.42
N THR A 71 -2.39 -1.29 6.24
CA THR A 71 -1.14 -0.67 5.75
C THR A 71 -0.45 0.17 6.83
N THR A 72 0.82 -0.13 7.06
CA THR A 72 1.73 0.58 7.96
C THR A 72 2.81 1.33 7.18
N ALA A 73 3.67 2.08 7.88
CA ALA A 73 4.78 2.77 7.24
C ALA A 73 5.83 1.81 6.66
N ASP A 74 5.93 0.59 7.18
CA ASP A 74 6.88 -0.42 6.70
C ASP A 74 6.46 -1.01 5.36
N ASP A 75 5.16 -1.05 5.09
CA ASP A 75 4.57 -1.50 3.82
C ASP A 75 4.73 -0.48 2.68
N LEU A 76 5.26 0.71 2.97
CA LEU A 76 5.31 1.84 2.05
C LEU A 76 6.72 2.38 1.86
N ARG A 77 7.00 2.86 0.65
CA ARG A 77 8.17 3.68 0.37
C ARG A 77 7.77 4.95 -0.38
N ASP A 78 8.34 6.07 0.04
CA ASP A 78 8.24 7.31 -0.71
C ASP A 78 9.05 7.17 -2.02
N ALA A 79 8.42 7.47 -3.14
CA ALA A 79 8.96 7.18 -4.46
C ALA A 79 8.72 8.32 -5.45
N CYS A 80 9.68 8.50 -6.36
CA CYS A 80 9.44 9.25 -7.59
C CYS A 80 8.61 8.40 -8.58
N ILE A 81 7.97 9.04 -9.56
CA ILE A 81 7.11 8.35 -10.54
C ILE A 81 7.86 7.22 -11.26
N ALA A 82 9.11 7.46 -11.67
CA ALA A 82 9.89 6.48 -12.40
C ALA A 82 10.18 5.22 -11.57
N CYS A 83 10.55 5.38 -10.30
CA CYS A 83 10.78 4.23 -9.41
C CYS A 83 9.45 3.53 -9.07
N HIS A 84 8.37 4.28 -8.84
CA HIS A 84 7.06 3.73 -8.53
C HIS A 84 6.50 2.89 -9.68
N ARG A 85 6.50 3.42 -10.91
CA ARG A 85 6.09 2.67 -12.10
C ARG A 85 6.93 1.43 -12.31
N TYR A 86 8.26 1.55 -12.16
CA TYR A 86 9.14 0.41 -12.31
C TYR A 86 8.76 -0.76 -11.39
N ILE A 87 8.53 -0.49 -10.09
CA ILE A 87 8.19 -1.57 -9.15
C ILE A 87 6.80 -2.17 -9.39
N ASP A 88 5.85 -1.43 -9.98
CA ASP A 88 4.49 -1.92 -10.22
C ASP A 88 4.30 -2.60 -11.58
N GLU A 89 5.00 -2.14 -12.60
CA GLU A 89 4.71 -2.50 -14.00
C GLU A 89 5.75 -3.48 -14.57
N THR A 90 6.92 -3.63 -13.96
CA THR A 90 7.98 -4.51 -14.49
C THR A 90 8.14 -5.81 -13.69
N PRO A 91 8.43 -6.95 -14.35
CA PRO A 91 8.74 -8.21 -13.67
C PRO A 91 9.91 -8.08 -12.69
N GLU A 92 10.95 -7.34 -13.06
CA GLU A 92 12.13 -7.08 -12.23
C GLU A 92 11.76 -6.28 -10.99
N GLY A 93 10.92 -5.25 -11.15
CA GLY A 93 10.41 -4.42 -10.07
C GLY A 93 9.51 -5.20 -9.11
N ILE A 94 8.68 -6.11 -9.61
CA ILE A 94 7.88 -7.03 -8.79
C ILE A 94 8.80 -7.96 -7.99
N ARG A 95 9.86 -8.50 -8.60
CA ARG A 95 10.87 -9.31 -7.88
C ARG A 95 11.61 -8.48 -6.84
N TYR A 96 11.95 -7.23 -7.14
CA TYR A 96 12.57 -6.31 -6.19
C TYR A 96 11.69 -6.07 -4.97
N LYS A 97 10.38 -5.83 -5.15
CA LYS A 97 9.41 -5.69 -4.05
C LYS A 97 9.41 -6.88 -3.09
N ARG A 98 9.56 -8.11 -3.61
CA ARG A 98 9.63 -9.32 -2.78
C ARG A 98 10.91 -9.38 -1.94
N LYS A 99 12.06 -9.01 -2.54
CA LYS A 99 13.36 -8.97 -1.83
C LYS A 99 13.34 -7.98 -0.66
N ILE A 100 12.87 -6.75 -0.89
CA ILE A 100 12.87 -5.70 0.14
C ILE A 100 11.84 -5.92 1.26
N ARG A 101 10.80 -6.72 1.01
CA ARG A 101 9.81 -7.11 2.04
C ARG A 101 10.40 -8.07 3.07
N GLY A 102 11.54 -8.70 2.77
CA GLY A 102 12.11 -9.75 3.61
C GLY A 102 11.42 -11.10 3.39
N ASP A 103 11.26 -11.53 2.13
CA ASP A 103 11.31 -12.97 1.86
C ASP A 103 12.76 -13.42 2.19
N HIS A 104 13.10 -13.52 3.47
CA HIS A 104 14.29 -14.20 3.99
C HIS A 104 14.11 -15.69 3.74
N ASN A 105 14.23 -16.11 2.48
CA ASN A 105 14.56 -17.50 2.18
C ASN A 105 16.05 -17.53 1.86
N GLU A 106 16.86 -17.36 2.90
CA GLU A 106 18.20 -17.96 2.91
C GLU A 106 17.97 -19.47 2.97
N SER A 107 18.09 -20.15 1.83
CA SER A 107 18.55 -21.54 1.67
C SER A 107 18.26 -22.03 0.25
N ALA A 108 19.27 -21.93 -0.62
CA ALA A 108 19.76 -22.99 -1.52
C ALA A 108 20.81 -22.39 -2.46
#